data_AF-A0A954DI86-F1
#
_entry.id   AF-A0A954DI86-F1
#
_cell.length_a   1.000
_cell.length_b   1.000
_cell.length_c   1.000
_cell.angle_alpha   90.00
_cell.angle_beta   90.00
_cell.angle_gamma   90.00
#
_symmetry.space_group_name_H-M   'P 1'
#
loop_
_entity.id
_entity.type
_entity.pdbx_description
1 polymer ?
#
loop_
_entity_poly.entity_id
_entity_poly.type
_entity_poly.pdbx_seq_one_letter_code
_entity_poly.pdbx_strand_id
1 'polypeptide(L)'
;MELATILAAFMLSAMTVNLLRPSRFPKGVRAATAASCLVCTMLVVTACKSDDRGARASDGNPTSMAKDAKEAAEPEPQLLADAPRAIEHEGRIFIIGTAAGAASFDANKMLPYTKSMIGEGPKGETVIVEATQSGTDLADRLWKQWSVEHVFYAERERDGRIYVLGTRESLKKFENGDDLTYTRTLIGEGPKGETIIIEVDPENPGFVERLQTQFLFRHPAKR
;
A
#
# COMPACT_ATOMS: atom_id res chain seq x y z
N MET A 1 24.11 -26.83 -43.05
CA MET A 1 25.37 -26.55 -42.34
C MET A 1 25.44 -25.07 -41.98
N GLU A 2 24.51 -24.57 -41.16
CA GLU A 2 24.42 -23.12 -40.84
C GLU A 2 23.87 -22.82 -39.44
N LEU A 3 24.01 -23.76 -38.49
CA LEU A 3 23.57 -23.55 -37.09
C LEU A 3 24.71 -23.58 -36.08
N ALA A 4 25.95 -23.86 -36.50
CA ALA A 4 27.10 -24.01 -35.60
C ALA A 4 27.88 -22.71 -35.34
N THR A 5 27.65 -21.64 -36.11
CA THR A 5 28.49 -20.42 -36.08
C THR A 5 27.96 -19.32 -35.16
N ILE A 6 26.70 -19.38 -34.73
CA ILE A 6 26.07 -18.30 -33.92
C ILE A 6 26.35 -18.47 -32.42
N LEU A 7 26.66 -19.69 -31.96
CA LEU A 7 26.93 -19.94 -30.53
C LEU A 7 28.31 -19.47 -30.05
N ALA A 8 29.25 -19.16 -30.95
CA ALA A 8 30.60 -18.74 -30.58
C ALA A 8 30.74 -17.23 -30.29
N ALA A 9 29.73 -16.41 -30.63
CA ALA A 9 29.80 -14.96 -30.48
C ALA A 9 29.33 -14.44 -29.11
N PHE A 10 28.59 -15.23 -28.32
CA PHE A 10 28.03 -14.77 -27.04
C PHE A 10 28.89 -15.10 -25.81
N MET A 11 29.93 -15.93 -25.97
CA MET A 11 30.83 -16.35 -24.88
C MET A 11 32.02 -15.41 -24.62
N LEU A 12 32.14 -14.29 -25.36
CA LEU A 12 33.27 -13.35 -25.26
C LEU A 12 32.91 -11.98 -24.68
N SER A 13 31.84 -11.90 -23.87
CA SER A 13 31.48 -10.70 -23.10
C SER A 13 31.50 -10.96 -21.59
N ALA A 14 32.43 -11.81 -21.15
CA ALA A 14 32.86 -11.91 -19.77
C ALA A 14 34.34 -11.52 -19.72
N MET A 15 34.71 -10.64 -18.78
CA MET A 15 36.05 -10.07 -18.54
C MET A 15 36.37 -8.76 -19.27
N THR A 16 35.88 -7.63 -18.77
CA THR A 16 36.74 -6.46 -18.47
C THR A 16 35.99 -5.43 -17.62
N VAL A 17 36.74 -4.60 -16.88
CA VAL A 17 36.34 -3.58 -15.89
C VAL A 17 36.18 -4.17 -14.48
N ASN A 18 37.24 -4.54 -13.76
CA ASN A 18 38.44 -3.78 -13.36
C ASN A 18 38.15 -2.49 -12.58
N LEU A 19 38.22 -2.63 -11.25
CA LEU A 19 38.83 -1.75 -10.26
C LEU A 19 38.79 -0.23 -10.51
N LEU A 20 37.90 0.46 -9.81
CA LEU A 20 38.22 1.77 -9.23
C LEU A 20 37.54 1.95 -7.87
N ARG A 21 38.36 1.76 -6.83
CA ARG A 21 38.14 2.14 -5.44
C ARG A 21 38.77 3.51 -5.23
N PRO A 22 38.03 4.52 -4.75
CA PRO A 22 38.60 5.54 -3.88
C PRO A 22 37.73 5.70 -2.62
N SER A 23 38.23 5.31 -1.45
CA SER A 23 39.00 6.15 -0.52
C SER A 23 38.11 6.92 0.48
N ARG A 24 38.23 6.48 1.74
CA ARG A 24 38.04 7.23 3.00
C ARG A 24 38.00 8.75 2.85
N PHE A 25 36.98 9.39 3.43
CA PHE A 25 37.13 10.72 4.03
C PHE A 25 36.35 10.81 5.37
N PRO A 26 36.77 11.70 6.28
CA PRO A 26 36.74 11.49 7.73
C PRO A 26 35.52 12.08 8.44
N LYS A 27 35.44 11.70 9.72
CA LYS A 27 34.58 12.24 10.78
C LYS A 27 34.79 13.74 10.99
N GLY A 28 33.68 14.45 11.19
CA GLY A 28 33.54 15.50 12.20
C GLY A 28 34.04 16.90 11.83
N VAL A 29 33.09 17.81 11.57
CA VAL A 29 33.22 19.23 11.91
C VAL A 29 31.90 19.72 12.49
N ARG A 30 31.95 20.23 13.72
CA ARG A 30 30.93 21.07 14.37
C ARG A 30 31.18 22.53 13.98
N ALA A 31 30.13 23.30 13.71
CA ALA A 31 29.96 24.75 13.97
C ALA A 31 28.77 25.24 13.10
N ALA A 32 27.63 25.60 13.66
CA ALA A 32 27.31 26.87 14.34
C ALA A 32 26.98 28.04 13.39
N THR A 33 25.87 28.70 13.71
CA THR A 33 25.50 30.11 13.47
C THR A 33 25.03 30.57 12.08
N ALA A 34 23.75 30.97 12.00
CA ALA A 34 23.25 32.30 11.60
C ALA A 34 21.74 32.13 11.22
N ALA A 35 20.79 32.48 12.07
CA ALA A 35 20.28 33.85 12.24
C ALA A 35 20.11 34.58 10.89
N SER A 36 18.95 34.44 10.27
CA SER A 36 18.45 35.44 9.32
C SER A 36 16.98 35.70 9.59
N CYS A 37 16.77 36.91 10.10
CA CYS A 37 15.53 37.57 10.38
C CYS A 37 14.96 38.06 9.04
N LEU A 38 13.73 37.69 8.69
CA LEU A 38 12.96 38.48 7.72
C LEU A 38 11.56 38.75 8.28
N VAL A 39 11.41 40.00 8.70
CA VAL A 39 10.20 40.74 8.99
C VAL A 39 9.38 40.93 7.70
N CYS A 40 8.09 41.23 7.87
CA CYS A 40 7.06 41.67 6.90
C CYS A 40 6.04 40.56 6.58
N THR A 41 4.73 40.72 6.76
CA THR A 41 3.92 41.92 7.03
C THR A 41 2.56 41.45 7.53
N MET A 42 2.05 42.11 8.57
CA MET A 42 0.65 42.00 9.00
C MET A 42 -0.27 42.54 7.90
N LEU A 43 -1.29 41.78 7.54
CA LEU A 43 -2.46 42.29 6.83
C LEU A 43 -3.70 41.93 7.64
N VAL A 44 -4.07 42.89 8.49
CA VAL A 44 -5.35 42.96 9.19
C VAL A 44 -6.39 43.38 8.16
N VAL A 45 -7.42 42.56 7.94
CA VAL A 45 -8.66 42.99 7.29
C VAL A 45 -9.79 42.88 8.30
N THR A 46 -10.29 44.06 8.65
CA THR A 46 -11.35 44.34 9.60
C THR A 46 -12.71 44.23 8.90
N ALA A 47 -13.65 43.55 9.56
CA ALA A 47 -15.10 43.75 9.62
C ALA A 47 -15.92 44.08 8.35
N CYS A 48 -16.87 43.20 8.03
CA CYS A 48 -18.22 43.61 7.65
C CYS A 48 -19.24 42.88 8.53
N LYS A 49 -19.85 43.65 9.45
CA LYS A 49 -21.07 43.32 10.18
C LYS A 49 -22.18 44.08 9.46
N SER A 50 -23.18 43.38 8.94
CA SER A 50 -24.42 43.99 8.47
C SER A 50 -25.55 43.04 8.82
N ASP A 51 -26.24 43.40 9.89
CA ASP A 51 -27.56 42.90 10.25
C ASP A 51 -28.56 43.43 9.22
N ASP A 52 -29.42 42.56 8.69
CA ASP A 52 -30.74 42.98 8.26
C ASP A 52 -31.81 41.96 8.60
N ARG A 53 -32.96 42.52 8.96
CA ARG A 53 -34.05 41.94 9.75
C ARG A 53 -35.00 41.09 8.90
N GLY A 54 -35.54 40.05 9.54
CA GLY A 54 -36.99 39.84 9.58
C GLY A 54 -37.62 38.85 8.58
N ALA A 55 -38.07 37.71 9.09
CA ALA A 55 -39.33 37.03 8.74
C ALA A 55 -39.49 35.86 9.74
N ARG A 56 -40.35 35.99 10.75
CA ARG A 56 -41.78 35.59 10.77
C ARG A 56 -41.96 34.07 10.63
N ALA A 57 -42.49 33.50 11.70
CA ALA A 57 -42.92 32.13 11.86
C ALA A 57 -43.87 31.66 10.75
N SER A 58 -43.74 30.39 10.37
CA SER A 58 -44.87 29.54 10.04
C SER A 58 -44.49 28.08 10.28
N ASP A 59 -45.22 27.47 11.21
CA ASP A 59 -45.32 26.03 11.41
C ASP A 59 -45.67 25.30 10.10
N GLY A 60 -45.02 24.16 9.87
CA GLY A 60 -45.23 23.35 8.67
C GLY A 60 -44.59 21.98 8.79
N ASN A 61 -45.28 21.10 9.49
CA ASN A 61 -45.14 19.63 9.51
C ASN A 61 -44.68 19.00 8.17
N PRO A 62 -43.62 18.16 8.13
CA PRO A 62 -43.41 17.23 7.03
C PRO A 62 -44.03 15.87 7.37
N THR A 63 -45.30 15.70 7.03
CA THR A 63 -45.88 14.37 6.86
C THR A 63 -45.45 13.82 5.51
N SER A 64 -44.60 12.79 5.56
CA SER A 64 -44.69 11.55 4.79
C SER A 64 -45.34 11.63 3.39
N MET A 65 -44.49 11.52 2.36
CA MET A 65 -44.73 10.69 1.17
C MET A 65 -43.37 10.06 0.82
N ALA A 66 -43.17 8.77 1.13
CA ALA A 66 -43.26 7.68 0.15
C ALA A 66 -42.33 7.94 -1.04
N LYS A 67 -41.06 7.51 -1.02
CA LYS A 67 -40.59 6.11 -1.06
C LYS A 67 -41.15 5.34 -2.26
N ASP A 68 -40.82 5.83 -3.46
CA ASP A 68 -40.65 5.01 -4.66
C ASP A 68 -39.17 5.06 -5.07
N ALA A 69 -38.31 4.50 -4.21
CA ALA A 69 -37.01 4.03 -4.66
C ALA A 69 -37.26 2.68 -5.32
N LYS A 70 -37.54 2.72 -6.62
CA LYS A 70 -37.42 1.58 -7.51
C LYS A 70 -36.01 1.05 -7.33
N GLU A 71 -35.92 -0.09 -6.66
CA GLU A 71 -34.73 -0.93 -6.60
C GLU A 71 -34.42 -1.37 -8.03
N ALA A 72 -33.71 -0.51 -8.73
CA ALA A 72 -32.96 -0.90 -9.91
C ALA A 72 -31.86 -1.80 -9.38
N ALA A 73 -32.09 -3.10 -9.47
CA ALA A 73 -31.03 -4.08 -9.40
C ALA A 73 -29.91 -3.61 -10.33
N GLU A 74 -28.82 -3.12 -9.74
CA GLU A 74 -27.63 -2.75 -10.48
C GLU A 74 -27.15 -4.01 -11.22
N PRO A 75 -26.69 -3.87 -12.48
CA PRO A 75 -26.09 -4.99 -13.17
C PRO A 75 -24.88 -5.44 -12.36
N GLU A 76 -24.90 -6.69 -11.88
CA GLU A 76 -23.71 -7.29 -11.28
C GLU A 76 -22.52 -7.07 -12.22
N PRO A 77 -21.39 -6.55 -11.71
CA PRO A 77 -20.23 -6.31 -12.56
C PRO A 77 -19.81 -7.61 -13.21
N GLN A 78 -19.78 -7.64 -14.54
CA GLN A 78 -19.31 -8.80 -15.29
C GLN A 78 -17.82 -8.99 -14.99
N LEU A 79 -17.55 -9.98 -14.14
CA LEU A 79 -16.18 -10.35 -13.78
C LEU A 79 -15.50 -10.95 -15.00
N LEU A 80 -14.22 -10.63 -15.17
CA LEU A 80 -13.34 -11.37 -16.05
C LEU A 80 -13.32 -12.83 -15.56
N ALA A 81 -13.46 -13.78 -16.49
CA ALA A 81 -13.44 -15.21 -16.16
C ALA A 81 -12.06 -15.67 -15.65
N ASP A 82 -11.01 -14.91 -15.97
CA ASP A 82 -9.63 -15.14 -15.59
C ASP A 82 -9.24 -14.34 -14.34
N ALA A 83 -8.07 -14.66 -13.76
CA ALA A 83 -7.52 -13.95 -12.61
C ALA A 83 -7.53 -12.42 -12.80
N PRO A 84 -7.68 -11.63 -11.70
CA PRO A 84 -7.75 -10.18 -11.80
C PRO A 84 -6.50 -9.62 -12.50
N ARG A 85 -6.71 -8.70 -13.43
CA ARG A 85 -5.63 -8.05 -14.18
C ARG A 85 -4.95 -7.04 -13.28
N ALA A 86 -3.68 -7.29 -12.96
CA ALA A 86 -2.83 -6.33 -12.24
C ALA A 86 -2.01 -5.51 -13.24
N ILE A 87 -2.09 -4.18 -13.14
CA ILE A 87 -1.38 -3.25 -14.03
C ILE A 87 -0.55 -2.29 -13.18
N GLU A 88 0.76 -2.24 -13.42
CA GLU A 88 1.64 -1.25 -12.81
C GLU A 88 1.56 0.08 -13.59
N HIS A 89 1.21 1.17 -12.91
CA HIS A 89 1.16 2.51 -13.49
C HIS A 89 1.51 3.56 -12.44
N GLU A 90 2.46 4.44 -12.74
CA GLU A 90 2.92 5.52 -11.83
C GLU A 90 3.36 5.03 -10.43
N GLY A 91 4.04 3.87 -10.36
CA GLY A 91 4.48 3.28 -9.08
C GLY A 91 3.35 2.73 -8.22
N ARG A 92 2.18 2.49 -8.82
CA ARG A 92 0.99 1.94 -8.18
C ARG A 92 0.52 0.71 -8.94
N ILE A 93 -0.09 -0.23 -8.24
CA ILE A 93 -0.62 -1.47 -8.82
C ILE A 93 -2.14 -1.35 -8.89
N PHE A 94 -2.69 -1.33 -10.09
CA PHE A 94 -4.14 -1.33 -10.31
C PHE A 94 -4.63 -2.77 -10.48
N ILE A 95 -5.53 -3.22 -9.61
CA ILE A 95 -6.16 -4.54 -9.67
C ILE A 95 -7.57 -4.38 -10.24
N ILE A 96 -7.76 -4.91 -11.44
CA ILE A 96 -8.98 -4.77 -12.23
C ILE A 96 -9.63 -6.14 -12.42
N GLY A 97 -10.90 -6.24 -12.04
CA GLY A 97 -11.68 -7.46 -12.09
C GLY A 97 -12.76 -7.48 -13.16
N THR A 98 -13.12 -6.32 -13.73
CA THR A 98 -14.24 -6.23 -14.67
C THR A 98 -13.80 -5.69 -16.04
N ALA A 99 -14.56 -6.04 -17.08
CA ALA A 99 -14.34 -5.51 -18.42
C ALA A 99 -14.57 -3.98 -18.49
N ALA A 100 -15.52 -3.45 -17.71
CA ALA A 100 -15.82 -2.02 -17.66
C ALA A 100 -14.68 -1.22 -17.00
N GLY A 101 -14.12 -1.74 -15.89
CA GLY A 101 -12.94 -1.19 -15.24
C GLY A 101 -11.73 -1.20 -16.16
N ALA A 102 -11.52 -2.30 -16.90
CA ALA A 102 -10.42 -2.40 -17.87
C ALA A 102 -10.55 -1.35 -18.97
N ALA A 103 -11.73 -1.19 -19.57
CA ALA A 103 -11.97 -0.15 -20.59
C ALA A 103 -11.76 1.27 -20.04
N SER A 104 -12.22 1.54 -18.81
CA SER A 104 -12.05 2.84 -18.14
C SER A 104 -10.57 3.16 -17.90
N PHE A 105 -9.80 2.16 -17.45
CA PHE A 105 -8.37 2.29 -17.22
C PHE A 105 -7.61 2.45 -18.54
N ASP A 106 -7.98 1.72 -19.59
CA ASP A 106 -7.32 1.84 -20.88
C ASP A 106 -7.55 3.24 -21.50
N ALA A 107 -8.74 3.82 -21.32
CA ALA A 107 -9.07 5.16 -21.79
C ALA A 107 -8.41 6.30 -20.99
N ASN A 108 -8.53 6.28 -19.65
CA ASN A 108 -8.17 7.43 -18.81
C ASN A 108 -7.01 7.16 -17.84
N LYS A 109 -6.48 5.92 -17.82
CA LYS A 109 -5.50 5.44 -16.83
C LYS A 109 -5.97 5.60 -15.38
N MET A 110 -7.29 5.63 -15.19
CA MET A 110 -7.95 5.77 -13.91
C MET A 110 -9.18 4.87 -13.86
N LEU A 111 -9.50 4.41 -12.65
CA LEU A 111 -10.71 3.66 -12.35
C LEU A 111 -11.74 4.62 -11.72
N PRO A 112 -13.04 4.46 -12.03
CA PRO A 112 -14.09 5.37 -11.54
C PRO A 112 -14.33 5.24 -10.04
N TYR A 113 -14.26 4.01 -9.50
CA TYR A 113 -14.41 3.72 -8.09
C TYR A 113 -13.28 2.80 -7.65
N THR A 114 -12.61 3.17 -6.57
CA THR A 114 -11.40 2.46 -6.12
C THR A 114 -11.30 2.38 -4.60
N LYS A 115 -10.70 1.29 -4.14
CA LYS A 115 -10.17 1.17 -2.79
C LYS A 115 -8.64 1.21 -2.87
N SER A 116 -8.05 2.25 -2.31
CA SER A 116 -6.59 2.41 -2.23
C SER A 116 -6.06 1.78 -0.95
N MET A 117 -5.02 0.98 -1.07
CA MET A 117 -4.32 0.37 0.05
C MET A 117 -2.84 0.69 -0.05
N ILE A 118 -2.37 1.50 0.89
CA ILE A 118 -0.99 2.01 0.89
C ILE A 118 -0.10 0.91 1.45
N GLY A 119 0.98 0.59 0.72
CA GLY A 119 1.98 -0.34 1.23
C GLY A 119 1.66 -1.82 1.10
N GLU A 120 0.50 -2.15 0.52
CA GLU A 120 0.04 -3.51 0.37
C GLU A 120 0.74 -4.28 -0.77
N GLY A 121 1.45 -3.58 -1.66
CA GLY A 121 2.15 -4.17 -2.78
C GLY A 121 3.29 -5.13 -2.38
N PRO A 122 3.73 -6.04 -3.28
CA PRO A 122 4.84 -6.97 -3.05
C PRO A 122 6.14 -6.25 -2.67
N LYS A 123 6.35 -5.05 -3.22
CA LYS A 123 7.48 -4.17 -2.94
C LYS A 123 7.10 -2.97 -2.06
N GLY A 124 5.96 -3.02 -1.39
CA GLY A 124 5.43 -1.89 -0.63
C GLY A 124 4.77 -0.79 -1.47
N GLU A 125 4.43 -1.10 -2.73
CA GLU A 125 3.71 -0.17 -3.61
C GLU A 125 2.28 0.06 -3.13
N THR A 126 1.68 1.18 -3.56
CA THR A 126 0.25 1.41 -3.31
C THR A 126 -0.57 0.55 -4.28
N VAL A 127 -1.47 -0.27 -3.74
CA VAL A 127 -2.38 -1.09 -4.51
C VAL A 127 -3.73 -0.38 -4.58
N ILE A 128 -4.21 -0.15 -5.80
CA ILE A 128 -5.52 0.44 -6.08
C ILE A 128 -6.39 -0.67 -6.65
N VAL A 129 -7.42 -1.05 -5.91
CA VAL A 129 -8.33 -2.12 -6.33
C VAL A 129 -9.63 -1.51 -6.84
N GLU A 130 -10.13 -2.05 -7.94
CA GLU A 130 -11.44 -1.70 -8.48
C GLU A 130 -12.55 -1.95 -7.45
N ALA A 131 -13.34 -0.91 -7.20
CA ALA A 131 -14.56 -0.99 -6.38
C ALA A 131 -15.79 -0.70 -7.26
N THR A 132 -16.99 -0.84 -6.69
CA THR A 132 -18.23 -0.45 -7.35
C THR A 132 -18.84 0.77 -6.67
N GLN A 133 -19.84 1.38 -7.31
CA GLN A 133 -20.64 2.43 -6.69
C GLN A 133 -21.37 1.92 -5.42
N SER A 134 -21.72 0.62 -5.41
CA SER A 134 -22.45 -0.06 -4.34
C SER A 134 -21.59 -0.38 -3.12
N GLY A 135 -20.25 -0.41 -3.21
CA GLY A 135 -19.38 -0.66 -2.07
C GLY A 135 -18.00 -1.25 -2.39
N THR A 136 -17.32 -1.74 -1.34
CA THR A 136 -15.96 -2.31 -1.44
C THR A 136 -15.92 -3.83 -1.58
N ASP A 137 -17.06 -4.52 -1.65
CA ASP A 137 -17.11 -5.99 -1.65
C ASP A 137 -16.36 -6.60 -2.85
N LEU A 138 -16.49 -5.97 -4.03
CA LEU A 138 -15.71 -6.35 -5.21
C LEU A 138 -14.21 -6.20 -4.94
N ALA A 139 -13.81 -5.06 -4.37
CA ALA A 139 -12.41 -4.77 -4.09
C ALA A 139 -11.83 -5.77 -3.09
N ASP A 140 -12.58 -6.13 -2.04
CA ASP A 140 -12.15 -7.09 -1.04
C ASP A 140 -11.98 -8.50 -1.63
N ARG A 141 -12.87 -8.90 -2.54
CA ARG A 141 -12.75 -10.18 -3.27
C ARG A 141 -11.54 -10.19 -4.21
N LEU A 142 -11.35 -9.15 -5.01
CA LEU A 142 -10.22 -9.04 -5.95
C LEU A 142 -8.89 -9.01 -5.20
N TRP A 143 -8.83 -8.25 -4.11
CA TRP A 143 -7.66 -8.19 -3.24
C TRP A 143 -7.32 -9.55 -2.67
N LYS A 144 -8.31 -10.27 -2.12
CA LYS A 144 -8.10 -11.60 -1.55
C LYS A 144 -7.57 -12.59 -2.58
N GLN A 145 -8.07 -12.55 -3.82
CA GLN A 145 -7.58 -13.44 -4.88
C GLN A 145 -6.13 -13.10 -5.28
N TRP A 146 -5.82 -11.82 -5.46
CA TRP A 146 -4.50 -11.40 -5.94
C TRP A 146 -3.39 -11.50 -4.87
N SER A 147 -3.69 -11.11 -3.64
CA SER A 147 -2.73 -11.05 -2.53
C SER A 147 -2.14 -12.41 -2.17
N VAL A 148 -2.90 -13.50 -2.32
CA VAL A 148 -2.43 -14.87 -2.03
C VAL A 148 -1.22 -15.25 -2.87
N GLU A 149 -1.16 -14.78 -4.12
CA GLU A 149 -0.08 -15.12 -5.05
C GLU A 149 1.08 -14.13 -5.01
N HIS A 150 0.79 -12.86 -4.73
CA HIS A 150 1.74 -11.77 -4.95
C HIS A 150 2.33 -11.19 -3.66
N VAL A 151 1.64 -11.30 -2.53
CA VAL A 151 2.13 -10.79 -1.24
C VAL A 151 2.88 -11.89 -0.52
N PHE A 152 4.17 -11.69 -0.28
CA PHE A 152 4.97 -12.64 0.48
C PHE A 152 4.71 -12.49 1.97
N TYR A 153 4.56 -13.64 2.63
CA TYR A 153 4.35 -13.72 4.06
C TYR A 153 5.00 -15.00 4.60
N ALA A 154 5.83 -14.87 5.63
CA ALA A 154 6.44 -15.99 6.31
C ALA A 154 6.50 -15.75 7.82
N GLU A 155 6.27 -16.83 8.57
CA GLU A 155 6.43 -16.86 10.01
C GLU A 155 7.60 -17.79 10.37
N ARG A 156 8.41 -17.39 11.34
CA ARG A 156 9.49 -18.19 11.89
C ARG A 156 9.54 -18.07 13.40
N GLU A 157 9.75 -19.18 14.08
CA GLU A 157 9.95 -19.19 15.52
C GLU A 157 11.45 -19.28 15.83
N ARG A 158 11.95 -18.42 16.73
CA ARG A 158 13.31 -18.47 17.26
C ARG A 158 13.32 -17.94 18.69
N ASP A 159 13.94 -18.67 19.60
CA ASP A 159 14.09 -18.30 21.02
C ASP A 159 12.76 -17.96 21.72
N GLY A 160 11.69 -18.70 21.39
CA GLY A 160 10.35 -18.49 21.95
C GLY A 160 9.67 -17.20 21.49
N ARG A 161 10.11 -16.64 20.35
CA ARG A 161 9.53 -15.46 19.71
C ARG A 161 9.11 -15.80 18.30
N ILE A 162 8.05 -15.14 17.84
CA ILE A 162 7.52 -15.31 16.49
C ILE A 162 7.97 -14.14 15.63
N TYR A 163 8.74 -14.42 14.59
CA TYR A 163 9.19 -13.45 13.60
C TYR A 163 8.26 -13.49 12.39
N VAL A 164 7.67 -12.34 12.06
CA VAL A 164 6.76 -12.16 10.93
C VAL A 164 7.48 -11.38 9.84
N LEU A 165 7.65 -12.01 8.69
CA LEU A 165 8.49 -11.54 7.59
C LEU A 165 7.63 -11.33 6.35
N GLY A 166 7.80 -10.17 5.71
CA GLY A 166 7.07 -9.76 4.51
C GLY A 166 7.88 -9.83 3.23
N THR A 167 9.18 -10.15 3.31
CA THR A 167 10.03 -10.30 2.12
C THR A 167 10.83 -11.62 2.11
N ARG A 168 11.05 -12.17 0.90
CA ARG A 168 11.90 -13.37 0.72
C ARG A 168 13.36 -13.10 1.10
N GLU A 169 13.81 -11.86 0.95
CA GLU A 169 15.16 -11.45 1.31
C GLU A 169 15.36 -11.47 2.82
N SER A 170 14.42 -10.91 3.58
CA SER A 170 14.46 -10.95 5.04
C SER A 170 14.31 -12.37 5.58
N LEU A 171 13.55 -13.24 4.91
CA LEU A 171 13.54 -14.66 5.25
C LEU A 171 14.91 -15.31 5.08
N LYS A 172 15.60 -15.07 3.96
CA LYS A 172 16.96 -15.60 3.75
C LYS A 172 17.95 -15.08 4.79
N LYS A 173 17.92 -13.77 5.09
CA LYS A 173 18.75 -13.16 6.14
C LYS A 173 18.49 -13.81 7.49
N PHE A 174 17.21 -13.96 7.84
CA PHE A 174 16.81 -14.62 9.07
C PHE A 174 17.33 -16.06 9.12
N GLU A 175 17.16 -16.86 8.06
CA GLU A 175 17.63 -18.25 7.99
C GLU A 175 19.17 -18.37 8.09
N ASN A 176 19.91 -17.37 7.63
CA ASN A 176 21.37 -17.31 7.77
C ASN A 176 21.84 -16.91 9.18
N GLY A 177 20.92 -16.55 10.08
CA GLY A 177 21.24 -16.09 11.43
C GLY A 177 21.55 -14.60 11.51
N ASP A 178 21.29 -13.83 10.45
CA ASP A 178 21.43 -12.38 10.48
C ASP A 178 20.28 -11.73 11.27
N ASP A 179 20.57 -10.61 11.91
CA ASP A 179 19.55 -9.79 12.56
C ASP A 179 18.74 -8.98 11.52
N LEU A 180 17.44 -8.85 11.76
CA LEU A 180 16.57 -7.98 10.97
C LEU A 180 16.88 -6.52 11.30
N THR A 181 17.09 -5.70 10.27
CA THR A 181 17.52 -4.30 10.44
C THR A 181 16.45 -3.42 11.10
N TYR A 182 15.19 -3.61 10.71
CA TYR A 182 14.06 -2.81 11.17
C TYR A 182 12.94 -3.75 11.59
N THR A 183 12.56 -3.67 12.86
CA THR A 183 11.52 -4.52 13.44
C THR A 183 10.67 -3.78 14.45
N ARG A 184 9.40 -4.17 14.54
CA ARG A 184 8.48 -3.77 15.59
C ARG A 184 8.22 -4.97 16.50
N THR A 185 8.47 -4.78 17.79
CA THR A 185 8.27 -5.84 18.80
C THR A 185 6.95 -5.62 19.52
N LEU A 186 6.11 -6.65 19.55
CA LEU A 186 4.84 -6.71 20.26
C LEU A 186 4.94 -7.78 21.34
N ILE A 187 4.88 -7.37 22.60
CA ILE A 187 5.10 -8.28 23.74
C ILE A 187 3.76 -8.86 24.17
N GLY A 188 3.66 -10.19 24.23
CA GLY A 188 2.46 -10.87 24.72
C GLY A 188 1.30 -10.95 23.72
N GLU A 189 1.50 -10.51 22.47
CA GLU A 189 0.47 -10.54 21.43
C GLU A 189 0.42 -11.89 20.67
N GLY A 190 1.36 -12.79 20.92
CA GLY A 190 1.35 -14.13 20.33
C GLY A 190 0.16 -14.98 20.82
N PRO A 191 -0.25 -16.02 20.06
CA PRO A 191 -1.39 -16.87 20.41
C PRO A 191 -1.24 -17.57 21.77
N LYS A 192 -0.01 -17.72 22.29
CA LYS A 192 0.29 -18.24 23.63
C LYS A 192 0.86 -17.19 24.59
N GLY A 193 0.74 -15.90 24.26
CA GLY A 193 1.43 -14.82 24.98
C GLY A 193 2.90 -14.68 24.61
N GLU A 194 3.31 -15.21 23.46
CA GLU A 194 4.67 -15.07 22.92
C GLU A 194 4.94 -13.62 22.47
N THR A 195 6.21 -13.25 22.41
CA THR A 195 6.62 -11.98 21.79
C THR A 195 6.65 -12.13 20.28
N ILE A 196 6.00 -11.22 19.58
CA ILE A 196 6.00 -11.14 18.12
C ILE A 196 6.98 -10.06 17.70
N ILE A 197 7.79 -10.34 16.69
CA ILE A 197 8.71 -9.40 16.06
C ILE A 197 8.30 -9.31 14.59
N ILE A 198 7.79 -8.16 14.19
CA ILE A 198 7.30 -7.91 12.83
C ILE A 198 8.36 -7.11 12.08
N GLU A 199 8.68 -7.52 10.85
CA GLU A 199 9.53 -6.76 9.94
C GLU A 199 8.91 -5.38 9.65
N VAL A 200 9.73 -4.34 9.68
CA VAL A 200 9.32 -2.98 9.36
C VAL A 200 10.07 -2.52 8.13
N ASP A 201 9.35 -1.92 7.21
CA ASP A 201 9.94 -1.16 6.11
C ASP A 201 9.82 0.34 6.44
N PRO A 202 10.94 1.06 6.68
CA PRO A 202 10.88 2.48 7.01
C PRO A 202 10.37 3.35 5.86
N GLU A 203 10.46 2.88 4.62
CA GLU A 203 9.96 3.60 3.44
C GLU A 203 8.45 3.41 3.27
N ASN A 204 7.90 2.34 3.86
CA ASN A 204 6.51 1.96 3.70
C ASN A 204 5.82 1.70 5.06
N PRO A 205 5.07 2.68 5.61
CA PRO A 205 4.36 2.51 6.87
C PRO A 205 3.24 1.47 6.82
N GLY A 206 2.63 1.23 5.64
CA GLY A 206 1.58 0.21 5.48
C GLY A 206 2.10 -1.23 5.55
N PHE A 207 3.40 -1.43 5.35
CA PHE A 207 4.03 -2.76 5.36
C PHE A 207 3.82 -3.48 6.70
N VAL A 208 4.06 -2.78 7.82
CA VAL A 208 3.95 -3.38 9.15
C VAL A 208 2.49 -3.64 9.52
N GLU A 209 1.59 -2.73 9.16
CA GLU A 209 0.15 -2.86 9.41
C GLU A 209 -0.44 -4.08 8.69
N ARG A 210 -0.03 -4.27 7.43
CA ARG A 210 -0.35 -5.47 6.65
C ARG A 210 0.10 -6.75 7.35
N LEU A 211 1.37 -6.84 7.71
CA LEU A 211 1.92 -8.04 8.34
C LEU A 211 1.25 -8.35 9.67
N GLN A 212 1.00 -7.32 10.48
CA GLN A 212 0.27 -7.45 11.74
C GLN A 212 -1.16 -7.95 11.50
N THR A 213 -1.87 -7.37 10.54
CA THR A 213 -3.23 -7.76 10.20
C THR A 213 -3.29 -9.22 9.72
N GLN A 214 -2.37 -9.61 8.84
CA GLN A 214 -2.28 -10.99 8.36
C GLN A 214 -1.96 -11.96 9.49
N PHE A 215 -1.06 -11.59 10.40
CA PHE A 215 -0.73 -12.41 11.57
C PHE A 215 -1.96 -12.61 12.48
N LEU A 216 -2.65 -11.53 12.84
CA LEU A 216 -3.84 -11.59 13.70
C LEU A 216 -5.00 -12.36 13.05
N PHE A 217 -5.13 -12.27 11.73
CA PHE A 217 -6.12 -13.06 10.99
C PHE A 217 -5.84 -14.57 11.06
N ARG A 218 -4.57 -14.98 11.00
CA ARG A 218 -4.15 -16.39 11.10
C ARG A 218 -4.16 -16.91 12.53
N HIS A 219 -3.84 -16.05 13.49
CA HIS A 219 -3.72 -16.37 14.90
C HIS A 219 -4.71 -15.52 15.71
N PRO A 220 -6.03 -15.80 15.62
CA PRO A 220 -7.01 -15.08 16.40
C PRO A 220 -6.72 -15.28 17.89
N ALA A 221 -6.65 -14.18 18.64
CA ALA A 221 -6.44 -14.23 20.08
C ALA A 221 -7.55 -15.07 20.73
N LYS A 222 -7.17 -16.08 21.52
CA LYS A 222 -8.11 -16.80 22.39
C LYS A 222 -8.56 -15.84 23.48
N ARG A 223 -9.76 -15.28 23.31
CA ARG A 223 -10.46 -14.54 24.36
C ARG A 223 -11.00 -15.49 25.42
#